data_AF-A0A7S3T9N5-F1
#
_entry.id   AF-A0A7S3T9N5-F1
#
_cell.length_a   1.000
_cell.length_b   1.000
_cell.length_c   1.000
_cell.angle_alpha   90.00
_cell.angle_beta   90.00
_cell.angle_gamma   90.00
#
_symmetry.space_group_name_H-M   'P 1'
#
loop_
_entity.id
_entity.type
_entity.pdbx_description
1 polymer ?
#
loop_
_entity_poly.entity_id
_entity_poly.type
_entity_poly.pdbx_seq_one_letter_code
_entity_poly.pdbx_strand_id
1 'polypeptide(L)'
;MWQKLHHTARRNLLLLGRLREGKGPAGSRKRATPEDLVRLYDAVLATLDEMRSLHGYKENEALMGQLAARSAVAKAHRCYWVAESYGAVSKWREAEALYERAAALLSEAEALLDDDAAQGGAADELGAPSADCGGFGQGEDAAALAALAEAVEGAKARARARAYLASLEAAGEAPAEADGAGGARHSPEVSPQRESLSTPGQPATGPLPLLQ
;
A
#
# COMPACT_ATOMS: atom_id res chain seq x y z
N MET A 1 11.09 28.57 13.18
CA MET A 1 11.22 27.52 12.14
C MET A 1 10.01 26.57 12.15
N TRP A 2 9.56 26.12 13.32
CA TRP A 2 8.37 25.26 13.51
C TRP A 2 7.06 25.76 12.89
N GLN A 3 6.75 27.06 13.02
CA GLN A 3 5.51 27.64 12.46
C GLN A 3 5.39 27.46 10.95
N LYS A 4 6.51 27.52 10.22
CA LYS A 4 6.51 27.33 8.75
C LYS A 4 6.16 25.89 8.39
N LEU A 5 6.71 24.92 9.12
CA LEU A 5 6.46 23.49 8.87
C LEU A 5 4.99 23.13 9.17
N HIS A 6 4.47 23.62 10.29
CA HIS A 6 3.06 23.46 10.66
C HIS A 6 2.12 24.09 9.63
N HIS A 7 2.44 25.30 9.15
CA HIS A 7 1.69 25.95 8.08
C HIS A 7 1.70 25.11 6.79
N THR A 8 2.87 24.57 6.40
CA THR A 8 2.99 23.71 5.21
C THR A 8 2.17 22.44 5.34
N ALA A 9 2.23 21.78 6.50
CA ALA A 9 1.44 20.57 6.79
C ALA A 9 -0.06 20.85 6.68
N ARG A 10 -0.54 21.91 7.36
CA ARG A 10 -1.95 22.34 7.35
C ARG A 10 -2.42 22.66 5.94
N ARG A 11 -1.60 23.39 5.16
CA ARG A 11 -1.92 23.71 3.76
C ARG A 11 -2.07 22.43 2.93
N ASN A 12 -1.13 21.49 3.04
CA ASN A 12 -1.13 20.27 2.23
C ASN A 12 -2.36 19.40 2.55
N LEU A 13 -2.76 19.29 3.83
CA LEU A 13 -3.98 18.59 4.23
C LEU A 13 -5.26 19.26 3.71
N LEU A 14 -5.35 20.58 3.77
CA LEU A 14 -6.49 21.31 3.21
C LEU A 14 -6.60 21.12 1.69
N LEU A 15 -5.47 21.06 1.00
CA LEU A 15 -5.43 20.76 -0.43
C LEU A 15 -5.90 19.32 -0.69
N LEU A 16 -5.51 18.33 0.14
CA LEU A 16 -5.99 16.95 0.03
C LEU A 16 -7.50 16.87 0.21
N GLY A 17 -8.06 17.54 1.22
CA GLY A 17 -9.51 17.58 1.45
C GLY A 17 -10.26 18.12 0.23
N ARG A 18 -9.83 19.26 -0.31
CA ARG A 18 -10.43 19.86 -1.52
C ARG A 18 -10.32 18.97 -2.75
N LEU A 19 -9.17 18.31 -2.91
CA LEU A 19 -8.87 17.47 -4.05
C LEU A 19 -9.68 16.16 -4.01
N ARG A 20 -9.86 15.58 -2.83
CA ARG A 20 -10.74 14.42 -2.58
C ARG A 20 -12.22 14.77 -2.78
N GLU A 21 -12.67 15.94 -2.35
CA GLU A 21 -14.03 16.44 -2.58
C GLU A 21 -14.29 16.84 -4.05
N GLY A 22 -13.26 16.90 -4.88
CA GLY A 22 -13.36 17.35 -6.27
C GLY A 22 -13.78 18.82 -6.42
N LYS A 23 -13.63 19.64 -5.38
CA LYS A 23 -13.89 21.08 -5.43
C LYS A 23 -12.65 21.81 -5.92
N GLY A 24 -12.61 22.10 -7.22
CA GLY A 24 -11.60 22.99 -7.79
C GLY A 24 -11.76 24.44 -7.30
N PRO A 25 -10.71 25.27 -7.42
CA PRO A 25 -10.85 26.71 -7.20
C PRO A 25 -11.89 27.26 -8.17
N ALA A 26 -12.86 28.04 -7.67
CA ALA A 26 -13.98 28.62 -8.42
C ALA A 26 -15.11 27.66 -8.87
N GLY A 27 -15.35 26.55 -8.15
CA GLY A 27 -16.57 25.73 -8.34
C GLY A 27 -16.55 24.77 -9.53
N SER A 28 -15.43 24.68 -10.26
CA SER A 28 -15.22 23.65 -11.27
C SER A 28 -14.96 22.29 -10.59
N ARG A 29 -15.78 21.27 -10.89
CA ARG A 29 -15.50 19.87 -10.50
C ARG A 29 -14.36 19.30 -11.34
N LYS A 30 -13.11 19.65 -11.02
CA LYS A 30 -11.94 19.00 -11.61
C LYS A 30 -11.61 17.79 -10.75
N ARG A 31 -11.99 16.59 -11.21
CA ARG A 31 -11.57 15.34 -10.56
C ARG A 31 -10.04 15.31 -10.55
N ALA A 32 -9.48 15.09 -9.37
CA ALA A 32 -8.06 14.89 -9.20
C ALA A 32 -7.60 13.71 -10.04
N THR A 33 -6.45 13.84 -10.71
CA THR A 33 -5.80 12.66 -11.27
C THR A 33 -5.19 11.84 -10.11
N PRO A 34 -5.14 10.50 -10.21
CA PRO A 34 -4.49 9.69 -9.19
C PRO A 34 -3.03 10.11 -8.98
N GLU A 35 -2.35 10.58 -10.03
CA GLU A 35 -0.98 11.10 -9.95
C GLU A 35 -0.87 12.36 -9.09
N ASP A 36 -1.83 13.29 -9.20
CA ASP A 36 -1.86 14.51 -8.37
C ASP A 36 -2.05 14.17 -6.88
N LEU A 37 -2.87 13.16 -6.59
CA LEU A 37 -3.09 12.69 -5.22
C LEU A 37 -1.82 12.06 -4.64
N VAL A 38 -1.14 11.20 -5.40
CA VAL A 38 0.14 10.59 -4.99
C VAL A 38 1.18 11.66 -4.64
N ARG A 39 1.35 12.66 -5.50
CA ARG A 39 2.30 13.77 -5.26
C ARG A 39 2.00 14.55 -3.98
N LEU A 40 0.72 14.74 -3.68
CA LEU A 40 0.31 15.48 -2.50
C LEU A 40 0.50 14.66 -1.22
N TYR A 41 0.27 13.34 -1.27
CA TYR A 41 0.63 12.42 -0.17
C TYR A 41 2.15 12.34 0.04
N ASP A 42 2.96 12.33 -1.02
CA ASP A 42 4.43 12.41 -0.90
C ASP A 42 4.88 13.69 -0.18
N ALA A 43 4.26 14.83 -0.51
CA ALA A 43 4.54 16.10 0.18
C ALA A 43 4.13 16.07 1.66
N VAL A 44 3.02 15.40 2.01
CA VAL A 44 2.61 15.20 3.40
C VAL A 44 3.60 14.29 4.13
N LEU A 45 4.01 13.19 3.53
CA LEU A 45 4.99 12.26 4.13
C LEU A 45 6.32 12.94 4.41
N ALA A 46 6.85 13.71 3.46
CA ALA A 46 8.07 14.50 3.65
C ALA A 46 7.91 15.49 4.82
N THR A 47 6.75 16.15 4.93
CA THR A 47 6.47 17.08 6.03
C THR A 47 6.41 16.35 7.38
N LEU A 48 5.80 15.16 7.44
CA LEU A 48 5.74 14.35 8.65
C LEU A 48 7.12 13.86 9.09
N ASP A 49 7.96 13.43 8.15
CA ASP A 49 9.33 13.01 8.46
C ASP A 49 10.21 14.18 8.91
N GLU A 50 10.04 15.37 8.31
CA GLU A 50 10.65 16.60 8.80
C GLU A 50 10.22 16.89 10.24
N MET A 51 8.93 16.74 10.59
CA MET A 51 8.44 16.92 11.96
C MET A 51 9.09 15.93 12.93
N ARG A 52 9.16 14.64 12.58
CA ARG A 52 9.81 13.59 13.39
C ARG A 52 11.30 13.86 13.63
N SER A 53 11.97 14.54 12.71
CA SER A 53 13.40 14.85 12.82
C SER A 53 13.72 15.95 13.84
N LEU A 54 12.73 16.76 14.25
CA LEU A 54 12.91 17.88 15.17
C LEU A 54 13.04 17.42 16.62
N HIS A 55 13.98 18.01 17.36
CA HIS A 55 14.31 17.64 18.75
C HIS A 55 13.09 17.67 19.69
N GLY A 56 12.21 18.67 19.58
CA GLY A 56 11.00 18.74 20.42
C GLY A 56 9.92 17.68 20.14
N TYR A 57 10.00 16.95 19.03
CA TYR A 57 9.12 15.80 18.78
C TYR A 57 9.74 14.50 19.28
N LYS A 58 11.07 14.33 19.16
CA LYS A 58 11.78 13.12 19.58
C LYS A 58 11.68 12.82 21.08
N GLU A 59 11.50 13.86 21.88
CA GLU A 59 11.43 13.76 23.34
C GLU A 59 10.04 13.33 23.85
N ASN A 60 9.03 13.34 22.98
CA ASN A 60 7.65 13.02 23.35
C ASN A 60 7.17 11.78 22.58
N GLU A 61 7.18 10.64 23.28
CA GLU A 61 6.80 9.34 22.71
C GLU A 61 5.37 9.34 22.15
N ALA A 62 4.43 9.99 22.84
CA ALA A 62 3.03 10.09 22.40
C ALA A 62 2.89 10.92 21.10
N LEU A 63 3.69 11.97 20.94
CA LEU A 63 3.71 12.73 19.68
C LEU A 63 4.38 11.93 18.55
N MET A 64 5.38 11.11 18.86
CA MET A 64 6.04 10.24 17.90
C MET A 64 5.12 9.09 17.45
N GLY A 65 4.33 8.51 18.35
CA GLY A 65 3.28 7.53 18.05
C GLY A 65 2.24 8.09 17.08
N GLN A 66 1.68 9.26 17.40
CA GLN A 66 0.73 9.95 16.52
C GLN A 66 1.32 10.28 15.14
N LEU A 67 2.58 10.71 15.06
CA LEU A 67 3.25 10.96 13.78
C LEU A 67 3.51 9.66 13.00
N ALA A 68 3.81 8.56 13.69
CA ALA A 68 4.00 7.25 13.07
C ALA A 68 2.69 6.71 12.50
N ALA A 69 1.60 6.75 13.28
CA ALA A 69 0.27 6.37 12.83
C ALA A 69 -0.14 7.16 11.57
N ARG A 70 -0.01 8.50 11.61
CA ARG A 70 -0.29 9.38 10.45
C ARG A 70 0.57 9.08 9.23
N SER A 71 1.84 8.75 9.44
CA SER A 71 2.75 8.33 8.36
C SER A 71 2.26 7.03 7.71
N ALA A 72 1.82 6.05 8.50
CA ALA A 72 1.27 4.79 8.00
C ALA A 72 -0.01 5.02 7.18
N VAL A 73 -0.94 5.85 7.65
CA VAL A 73 -2.16 6.23 6.90
C VAL A 73 -1.83 6.88 5.56
N ALA A 74 -0.93 7.86 5.56
CA ALA A 74 -0.54 8.58 4.34
C ALA A 74 0.17 7.65 3.33
N LYS A 75 0.99 6.69 3.82
CA LYS A 75 1.59 5.65 2.98
C LYS A 75 0.54 4.71 2.38
N ALA A 76 -0.46 4.30 3.16
CA ALA A 76 -1.55 3.45 2.68
C ALA A 76 -2.34 4.14 1.55
N HIS A 77 -2.72 5.40 1.75
CA HIS A 77 -3.36 6.20 0.72
C HIS A 77 -2.52 6.34 -0.55
N ARG A 78 -1.22 6.59 -0.40
CA ARG A 78 -0.29 6.66 -1.54
C ARG A 78 -0.30 5.34 -2.32
N CYS A 79 -0.17 4.20 -1.64
CA CYS A 79 -0.22 2.87 -2.26
C CYS A 79 -1.54 2.63 -3.00
N TYR A 80 -2.67 3.02 -2.42
CA TYR A 80 -3.99 2.92 -3.05
C TYR A 80 -4.08 3.71 -4.37
N TRP A 81 -3.67 4.98 -4.38
CA TRP A 81 -3.74 5.79 -5.60
C TRP A 81 -2.73 5.39 -6.67
N VAL A 82 -1.56 4.90 -6.26
CA VAL A 82 -0.63 4.26 -7.20
C VAL A 82 -1.29 3.02 -7.80
N ALA A 83 -1.91 2.15 -7.01
CA ALA A 83 -2.60 0.96 -7.52
C ALA A 83 -3.73 1.30 -8.52
N GLU A 84 -4.50 2.35 -8.27
CA GLU A 84 -5.52 2.85 -9.20
C GLU A 84 -4.90 3.28 -10.54
N SER A 85 -3.72 3.91 -10.53
CA SER A 85 -2.98 4.24 -11.77
C SER A 85 -2.54 3.00 -12.54
N TYR A 86 -2.09 1.94 -11.87
CA TYR A 86 -1.74 0.66 -12.53
C TYR A 86 -2.96 -0.05 -13.09
N GLY A 87 -4.09 0.00 -12.37
CA GLY A 87 -5.38 -0.47 -12.85
C GLY A 87 -5.85 0.26 -14.11
N ALA A 88 -5.62 1.57 -14.22
CA ALA A 88 -5.98 2.32 -15.42
C ALA A 88 -5.23 1.86 -16.69
N VAL A 89 -4.05 1.27 -16.54
CA VAL A 89 -3.23 0.73 -17.65
C VAL A 89 -3.32 -0.80 -17.75
N SER A 90 -4.36 -1.41 -17.18
CA SER A 90 -4.62 -2.86 -17.19
C SER A 90 -3.53 -3.73 -16.55
N LYS A 91 -2.66 -3.15 -15.71
CA LYS A 91 -1.64 -3.88 -14.94
C LYS A 91 -2.21 -4.38 -13.62
N TRP A 92 -3.16 -5.31 -13.73
CA TRP A 92 -3.99 -5.74 -12.60
C TRP A 92 -3.21 -6.51 -11.52
N ARG A 93 -2.15 -7.23 -11.89
CA ARG A 93 -1.31 -8.00 -10.94
C ARG A 93 -0.46 -7.07 -10.09
N GLU A 94 0.14 -6.06 -10.70
CA GLU A 94 0.90 -5.02 -10.01
C GLU A 94 -0.02 -4.16 -9.13
N ALA A 95 -1.22 -3.85 -9.61
CA ALA A 95 -2.24 -3.17 -8.82
C ALA A 95 -2.66 -4.01 -7.60
N GLU A 96 -2.88 -5.31 -7.76
CA GLU A 96 -3.22 -6.24 -6.65
C GLU A 96 -2.14 -6.22 -5.56
N ALA A 97 -0.86 -6.37 -5.92
CA ALA A 97 0.24 -6.33 -4.96
C ALA A 97 0.32 -5.00 -4.19
N LEU A 98 0.00 -3.88 -4.86
CA LEU A 98 -0.04 -2.56 -4.22
C LEU A 98 -1.25 -2.41 -3.29
N TYR A 99 -2.41 -2.98 -3.62
CA TYR A 99 -3.56 -3.02 -2.72
C TYR A 99 -3.28 -3.86 -1.47
N GLU A 100 -2.59 -4.99 -1.61
CA GLU A 100 -2.15 -5.80 -0.45
C GLU A 100 -1.20 -5.02 0.45
N ARG A 101 -0.27 -4.27 -0.14
CA ARG A 101 0.62 -3.39 0.62
C ARG A 101 -0.15 -2.29 1.34
N ALA A 102 -1.16 -1.69 0.70
CA ALA A 102 -2.01 -0.69 1.33
C ALA A 102 -2.78 -1.26 2.53
N ALA A 103 -3.32 -2.48 2.40
CA ALA A 103 -4.01 -3.16 3.49
C ALA A 103 -3.09 -3.44 4.69
N ALA A 104 -1.86 -3.91 4.44
CA ALA A 104 -0.88 -4.13 5.51
C ALA A 104 -0.51 -2.84 6.25
N LEU A 105 -0.38 -1.73 5.52
CA LEU A 105 -0.11 -0.41 6.12
C LEU A 105 -1.29 0.12 6.94
N LEU A 106 -2.52 -0.25 6.58
CA LEU A 106 -3.71 0.11 7.37
C LEU A 106 -3.76 -0.67 8.67
N SER A 107 -3.49 -1.97 8.64
CA SER A 107 -3.38 -2.74 9.89
C SER A 107 -2.25 -2.25 10.80
N GLU A 108 -1.14 -1.79 10.22
CA GLU A 108 -0.05 -1.16 10.98
C GLU A 108 -0.51 0.17 11.60
N ALA A 109 -1.27 0.98 10.86
CA ALA A 109 -1.81 2.24 11.37
C ALA A 109 -2.82 2.02 12.50
N GLU A 110 -3.70 1.02 12.38
CA GLU A 110 -4.67 0.65 13.42
C GLU A 110 -3.96 0.23 14.71
N ALA A 111 -2.96 -0.65 14.61
CA ALA A 111 -2.17 -1.07 15.77
C ALA A 111 -1.49 0.12 16.48
N LEU A 112 -0.90 1.05 15.71
CA LEU A 112 -0.27 2.25 16.27
C LEU A 112 -1.27 3.18 16.97
N LEU A 113 -2.50 3.29 16.46
CA LEU A 113 -3.56 4.10 17.08
C LEU A 113 -4.08 3.46 18.38
N ASP A 114 -4.17 2.13 18.43
CA ASP A 114 -4.54 1.39 19.63
C ASP A 114 -3.45 1.52 20.73
N ASP A 115 -2.18 1.52 20.34
CA ASP A 115 -1.05 1.73 21.26
C ASP A 115 -1.00 3.17 21.83
N ASP A 116 -1.33 4.19 21.02
CA ASP A 116 -1.46 5.58 21.48
C ASP A 116 -2.61 5.73 22.51
N ALA A 117 -3.72 5.01 22.33
CA ALA A 117 -4.85 5.03 23.26
C ALA A 117 -4.48 4.42 24.64
N ALA A 118 -3.60 3.41 24.65
CA ALA A 118 -3.07 2.82 25.88
C ALA A 118 -2.10 3.77 26.62
N GLN A 119 -1.35 4.59 25.89
CA GLN A 119 -0.36 5.52 26.47
C GLN A 119 -0.97 6.87 26.88
N GLY A 120 -2.11 7.27 26.31
CA GLY A 120 -2.84 8.51 26.61
C GLY A 120 -3.52 8.58 27.99
N GLY A 121 -3.50 7.50 28.78
CA GLY A 121 -4.12 7.44 30.11
C GLY A 121 -3.29 8.01 31.28
N ALA A 122 -2.09 8.54 31.02
CA ALA A 122 -1.15 8.98 32.06
C ALA A 122 -0.77 10.47 32.00
N ALA A 123 -1.61 11.31 31.40
CA ALA A 123 -1.43 12.76 31.36
C ALA A 123 -2.64 13.48 31.97
N ASP A 124 -2.87 13.27 33.27
CA ASP A 124 -3.66 14.19 34.09
C ASP A 124 -2.71 14.97 35.00
N GLU A 125 -3.02 16.25 35.20
CA GLU A 125 -2.33 17.22 36.06
C GLU A 125 -0.93 17.70 35.64
N LEU A 126 -0.86 18.62 34.67
CA LEU A 126 -0.05 19.85 34.76
C LEU A 126 -0.33 20.76 33.55
N GLY A 127 -1.23 21.72 33.75
CA GLY A 127 -1.11 23.09 33.24
C GLY A 127 -0.94 23.31 31.74
N ALA A 128 -2.05 23.71 31.11
CA ALA A 128 -2.18 24.35 29.81
C ALA A 128 -2.24 23.42 28.58
N PRO A 129 -3.44 23.13 28.06
CA PRO A 129 -3.61 22.97 26.62
C PRO A 129 -3.26 24.32 25.99
N SER A 130 -2.00 24.50 25.58
CA SER A 130 -1.68 25.59 24.67
C SER A 130 -2.40 25.30 23.36
N ALA A 131 -3.56 25.93 23.24
CA ALA A 131 -4.40 26.00 22.09
C ALA A 131 -3.63 26.63 20.92
N ASP A 132 -2.79 25.84 20.25
CA ASP A 132 -2.47 25.99 18.82
C ASP A 132 -1.58 24.86 18.25
N CYS A 133 -1.50 23.69 18.89
CA CYS A 133 -1.14 22.45 18.19
C CYS A 133 -2.32 22.08 17.28
N GLY A 134 -2.42 22.83 16.17
CA GLY A 134 -3.61 22.97 15.34
C GLY A 134 -4.30 21.64 15.10
N GLY A 135 -5.62 21.61 15.32
CA GLY A 135 -6.46 20.42 15.17
C GLY A 135 -6.12 19.63 13.91
N PHE A 136 -5.31 18.59 14.09
CA PHE A 136 -5.11 17.52 13.13
C PHE A 136 -6.14 16.45 13.48
N GLY A 137 -7.37 16.66 13.00
CA GLY A 137 -8.24 15.62 12.42
C GLY A 137 -8.54 14.32 13.19
N GLN A 138 -8.27 14.19 14.49
CA GLN A 138 -8.39 12.91 15.22
C GLN A 138 -9.73 12.17 14.98
N GLY A 139 -10.85 12.90 14.88
CA GLY A 139 -12.18 12.31 14.62
C GLY A 139 -12.51 12.07 13.13
N GLU A 140 -11.87 12.78 12.20
CA GLU A 140 -12.06 12.58 10.76
C GLU A 140 -11.16 11.45 10.24
N ASP A 141 -10.00 11.25 10.85
CA ASP A 141 -8.98 10.29 10.43
C ASP A 141 -9.44 8.85 10.63
N ALA A 142 -10.12 8.52 11.74
CA ALA A 142 -10.59 7.15 12.02
C ALA A 142 -11.72 6.70 11.07
N ALA A 143 -12.69 7.58 10.80
CA ALA A 143 -13.75 7.28 9.83
C ALA A 143 -13.21 7.23 8.39
N ALA A 144 -12.27 8.12 8.05
CA ALA A 144 -11.59 8.10 6.76
C ALA A 144 -10.71 6.84 6.58
N LEU A 145 -10.13 6.34 7.67
CA LEU A 145 -9.36 5.09 7.70
C LEU A 145 -10.22 3.87 7.43
N ALA A 146 -11.35 3.73 8.13
CA ALA A 146 -12.30 2.64 7.90
C ALA A 146 -12.82 2.67 6.45
N ALA A 147 -13.18 3.86 5.95
CA ALA A 147 -13.61 4.02 4.56
C ALA A 147 -12.50 3.66 3.55
N LEU A 148 -11.23 3.94 3.87
CA LEU A 148 -10.10 3.52 3.03
C LEU A 148 -9.90 2.01 3.08
N ALA A 149 -10.01 1.37 4.23
CA ALA A 149 -9.89 -0.08 4.38
C ALA A 149 -10.95 -0.81 3.55
N GLU A 150 -12.22 -0.39 3.66
CA GLU A 150 -13.30 -0.91 2.81
C GLU A 150 -13.04 -0.68 1.32
N ALA A 151 -12.54 0.50 0.95
CA ALA A 151 -12.21 0.81 -0.44
C ALA A 151 -11.06 -0.04 -0.99
N VAL A 152 -10.01 -0.28 -0.19
CA VAL A 152 -8.86 -1.12 -0.54
C VAL A 152 -9.30 -2.57 -0.73
N GLU A 153 -10.10 -3.12 0.18
CA GLU A 153 -10.57 -4.50 0.07
C GLU A 153 -11.47 -4.70 -1.16
N GLY A 154 -12.38 -3.74 -1.39
CA GLY A 154 -13.21 -3.72 -2.60
C GLY A 154 -12.38 -3.59 -3.88
N ALA A 155 -11.32 -2.78 -3.88
CA ALA A 155 -10.43 -2.62 -5.02
C ALA A 155 -9.57 -3.85 -5.29
N LYS A 156 -9.08 -4.51 -4.23
CA LYS A 156 -8.36 -5.78 -4.29
C LYS A 156 -9.20 -6.86 -4.97
N ALA A 157 -10.45 -7.05 -4.52
CA ALA A 157 -11.37 -8.02 -5.11
C ALA A 157 -11.61 -7.75 -6.61
N ARG A 158 -11.80 -6.48 -6.99
CA ARG A 158 -11.96 -6.07 -8.40
C ARG A 158 -10.69 -6.33 -9.23
N ALA A 159 -9.52 -5.98 -8.69
CA ALA A 159 -8.24 -6.17 -9.38
C ALA A 159 -7.97 -7.66 -9.62
N ARG A 160 -8.19 -8.50 -8.61
CA ARG A 160 -8.04 -9.95 -8.72
C ARG A 160 -8.97 -10.57 -9.74
N ALA A 161 -10.25 -10.17 -9.73
CA ALA A 161 -11.23 -10.64 -10.72
C ALA A 161 -10.83 -10.23 -12.16
N ARG A 162 -10.38 -8.99 -12.35
CA ARG A 162 -9.90 -8.50 -13.66
C ARG A 162 -8.61 -9.18 -14.11
N ALA A 163 -7.67 -9.43 -13.20
CA ALA A 163 -6.45 -10.16 -13.49
C ALA A 163 -6.75 -11.60 -13.95
N TYR A 164 -7.73 -12.26 -13.30
CA TYR A 164 -8.18 -13.58 -13.71
C TYR A 164 -8.84 -13.56 -15.10
N LEU A 165 -9.75 -12.63 -15.36
CA LEU A 165 -10.39 -12.50 -16.68
C LEU A 165 -9.36 -12.22 -17.78
N ALA A 166 -8.42 -11.30 -17.55
CA ALA A 166 -7.34 -11.02 -18.50
C ALA A 166 -6.46 -12.26 -18.76
N SER A 167 -6.28 -13.13 -17.77
CA SER A 167 -5.54 -14.39 -17.96
C SER A 167 -6.31 -15.43 -18.78
N LEU A 168 -7.64 -15.43 -18.71
CA LEU A 168 -8.49 -16.28 -19.55
C LEU A 168 -8.52 -15.79 -20.99
N GLU A 169 -8.62 -14.48 -21.20
CA GLU A 169 -8.54 -13.86 -22.53
C GLU A 169 -7.18 -14.17 -23.18
N ALA A 170 -6.09 -14.01 -22.44
CA ALA A 170 -4.74 -14.38 -22.92
C ALA A 170 -4.58 -15.89 -23.23
N ALA A 171 -5.34 -16.76 -22.55
CA ALA A 171 -5.35 -18.20 -22.84
C ALA A 171 -6.26 -18.56 -24.03
N GLY A 172 -7.29 -17.76 -24.31
CA GLY A 172 -8.20 -17.92 -25.44
C GLY A 172 -7.63 -17.41 -26.78
N GLU A 173 -6.69 -16.46 -26.74
CA GLU A 173 -5.99 -15.90 -27.91
C GLU A 173 -4.76 -16.74 -28.33
N ALA A 174 -4.72 -18.04 -28.01
CA ALA A 174 -3.74 -18.95 -28.61
C ALA A 174 -4.08 -19.11 -30.11
N PRO A 175 -3.09 -19.01 -31.02
CA PRO A 175 -3.39 -18.93 -32.45
C PRO A 175 -4.00 -20.24 -32.92
N ALA A 176 -5.23 -20.15 -33.42
CA ALA A 176 -5.79 -21.09 -34.38
C ALA A 176 -5.04 -20.95 -35.73
N GLU A 177 -3.78 -21.40 -35.77
CA GLU A 177 -3.04 -21.65 -37.01
C GLU A 177 -3.39 -23.08 -37.48
N ALA A 178 -4.41 -23.11 -38.33
CA ALA A 178 -4.61 -23.98 -39.49
C ALA A 178 -4.24 -25.48 -39.42
N ASP A 179 -5.29 -26.30 -39.51
CA ASP A 179 -5.33 -27.60 -40.19
C ASP A 179 -4.54 -27.64 -41.52
N GLY A 180 -3.87 -28.77 -41.79
CA GLY A 180 -3.62 -29.19 -43.17
C GLY A 180 -2.43 -30.11 -43.47
N ALA A 181 -2.41 -31.34 -42.95
CA ALA A 181 -1.87 -32.58 -43.58
C ALA A 181 -1.71 -33.63 -42.47
N GLY A 182 -2.50 -34.71 -42.38
CA GLY A 182 -2.68 -35.71 -43.42
C GLY A 182 -1.86 -36.95 -43.05
N GLY A 183 -2.52 -37.98 -42.51
CA GLY A 183 -2.04 -39.36 -42.66
C GLY A 183 -1.78 -40.18 -41.39
N ALA A 184 -2.45 -41.32 -41.37
CA ALA A 184 -2.04 -42.60 -40.76
C ALA A 184 -2.25 -42.80 -39.25
N ARG A 185 -3.39 -43.44 -38.97
CA ARG A 185 -3.63 -44.36 -37.85
C ARG A 185 -2.48 -45.38 -37.76
N HIS A 186 -1.94 -45.59 -36.56
CA HIS A 186 -1.52 -46.90 -36.06
C HIS A 186 -1.33 -46.84 -34.54
N SER A 187 -2.19 -47.55 -33.81
CA SER A 187 -1.83 -48.06 -32.47
C SER A 187 -0.71 -49.10 -32.63
N PRO A 188 0.09 -49.34 -31.59
CA PRO A 188 -0.19 -50.58 -30.85
C PRO A 188 0.01 -50.49 -29.33
N GLU A 189 -0.58 -51.53 -28.74
CA GLU A 189 -0.60 -52.05 -27.38
C GLU A 189 0.74 -52.23 -26.62
N VAL A 190 0.64 -52.10 -25.29
CA VAL A 190 1.08 -53.06 -24.23
C VAL A 190 2.56 -53.16 -23.81
N SER A 191 2.77 -52.57 -22.62
CA SER A 191 3.31 -53.17 -21.38
C SER A 191 4.79 -53.07 -21.00
N PRO A 192 5.08 -53.15 -19.68
CA PRO A 192 6.17 -52.44 -19.03
C PRO A 192 7.37 -53.36 -18.76
N GLN A 193 8.57 -52.78 -18.71
CA GLN A 193 9.73 -53.44 -18.11
C GLN A 193 10.27 -52.64 -16.93
N ARG A 194 10.22 -53.30 -15.77
CA ARG A 194 10.98 -53.03 -14.55
C ARG A 194 12.45 -53.38 -14.79
N GLU A 195 13.37 -52.47 -14.46
CA GLU A 195 14.71 -52.76 -13.91
C GLU A 195 15.11 -51.54 -13.05
N SER A 196 14.90 -51.55 -11.74
CA SER A 196 15.81 -51.99 -10.66
C SER A 196 17.13 -51.21 -10.50
N LEU A 197 17.13 -50.31 -9.50
CA LEU A 197 18.14 -50.13 -8.43
C LEU A 197 19.61 -49.83 -8.79
N SER A 198 20.09 -48.62 -8.44
CA SER A 198 21.29 -48.44 -7.60
C SER A 198 21.44 -46.99 -7.08
N THR A 199 21.31 -46.80 -5.77
CA THR A 199 21.69 -45.62 -4.96
C THR A 199 23.21 -45.66 -4.64
N PRO A 200 23.81 -44.76 -3.82
CA PRO A 200 23.63 -43.32 -3.59
C PRO A 200 24.97 -42.52 -3.71
N GLY A 201 24.94 -41.19 -3.83
CA GLY A 201 26.14 -40.34 -3.77
C GLY A 201 25.88 -39.06 -2.99
N GLN A 202 26.54 -38.94 -1.84
CA GLN A 202 26.37 -37.99 -0.74
C GLN A 202 26.70 -36.50 -1.06
N PRO A 203 26.35 -35.58 -0.14
CA PRO A 203 26.40 -34.13 -0.33
C PRO A 203 27.77 -33.53 -0.02
N ALA A 204 28.21 -32.56 -0.84
CA ALA A 204 29.37 -31.74 -0.53
C ALA A 204 28.99 -30.63 0.47
N THR A 205 29.34 -30.86 1.73
CA THR A 205 29.52 -29.84 2.76
C THR A 205 30.93 -29.27 2.63
N GLY A 206 31.06 -27.95 2.77
CA GLY A 206 32.35 -27.29 2.93
C GLY A 206 32.17 -25.91 3.59
N PRO A 207 32.64 -25.70 4.83
CA PRO A 207 32.67 -24.39 5.47
C PRO A 207 34.01 -23.66 5.22
N LEU A 208 33.92 -22.32 5.18
CA LEU A 208 34.86 -21.20 5.43
C LEU A 208 36.39 -21.46 5.55
N PRO A 209 37.20 -20.43 5.24
CA PRO A 209 37.77 -19.68 6.36
C PRO A 209 37.82 -18.15 6.22
N LEU A 210 37.72 -17.51 7.38
CA LEU A 210 38.15 -16.16 7.76
C LEU A 210 39.64 -15.93 7.49
N LEU A 211 39.99 -14.78 6.90
CA LEU A 211 41.28 -14.06 6.96
C LEU A 211 41.04 -12.74 6.18
N GLN A 212 41.36 -11.53 6.65
CA GLN A 212 42.11 -11.02 7.78
C GLN A 212 41.63 -9.58 8.03
#